data_AF-A0A0H3CHL5-F1
#
_entry.id   AF-A0A0H3CHL5-F1
#
_cell.length_a   1.000
_cell.length_b   1.000
_cell.length_c   1.000
_cell.angle_alpha   90.00
_cell.angle_beta   90.00
_cell.angle_gamma   90.00
#
_symmetry.space_group_name_H-M   'P 1'
#
loop_
_entity.id
_entity.type
_entity.pdbx_description
1 polymer ?
#
loop_
_entity_poly.entity_id
_entity_poly.type
_entity_poly.pdbx_seq_one_letter_code
_entity_poly.pdbx_strand_id
1 'polypeptide(L)'
;MKPNIHPAYRTVVFHDTSANEYFKVGSTIKTDREIELDGETYPYITIEVSSKSHPFYTGKQKTFSTDGSAARFRKRFGGFLNAKRG
;
A
#
# COMPACT_ATOMS: atom_id res chain seq x y z
N MET A 1 22.00 -15.47 19.86
CA MET A 1 21.10 -16.63 19.64
C MET A 1 21.48 -17.72 20.62
N LYS A 2 20.64 -17.98 21.62
CA LYS A 2 20.81 -19.14 22.51
C LYS A 2 20.08 -20.33 21.89
N PRO A 3 20.72 -21.50 21.81
CA PRO A 3 20.06 -22.70 21.30
C PRO A 3 18.81 -23.01 22.13
N ASN A 4 17.75 -23.48 21.46
CA ASN A 4 16.49 -23.97 22.04
C ASN A 4 15.53 -22.96 22.71
N ILE A 5 15.82 -21.65 22.68
CA ILE A 5 14.87 -20.63 23.19
C ILE A 5 14.44 -19.59 22.14
N HIS A 6 14.84 -19.78 20.88
CA HIS A 6 14.50 -18.88 19.78
C HIS A 6 13.57 -19.59 18.79
N PRO A 7 12.50 -18.92 18.30
CA PRO A 7 11.72 -19.42 17.19
C PRO A 7 12.55 -19.56 15.91
N ALA A 8 12.10 -20.41 14.98
CA ALA A 8 12.76 -20.59 13.70
C ALA A 8 12.83 -19.25 12.95
N TYR A 9 14.05 -18.82 12.60
CA TYR A 9 14.33 -17.58 11.88
C TYR A 9 14.79 -17.92 10.47
N ARG A 10 14.13 -17.36 9.46
CA ARG A 10 14.41 -17.60 8.04
C ARG A 10 14.22 -16.33 7.23
N THR A 11 14.85 -16.26 6.06
CA THR A 11 14.62 -15.16 5.11
C THR A 11 13.25 -15.34 4.45
N VAL A 12 12.44 -14.28 4.47
CA VAL A 12 11.09 -14.26 3.88
C VAL A 12 11.04 -13.11 2.87
N VAL A 13 10.37 -13.35 1.75
CA VAL A 13 10.11 -12.34 0.71
C VAL A 13 8.76 -11.69 0.97
N PHE A 14 8.77 -10.38 1.20
CA PHE A 14 7.59 -9.55 1.34
C PHE A 14 7.31 -8.85 0.01
N HIS A 15 6.14 -9.05 -0.56
CA HIS A 15 5.71 -8.36 -1.77
C HIS A 15 4.68 -7.29 -1.44
N ASP A 16 5.00 -6.04 -1.76
CA ASP A 16 4.06 -4.94 -1.70
C ASP A 16 3.18 -4.93 -2.95
N THR A 17 1.91 -5.26 -2.79
CA THR A 17 0.94 -5.29 -3.91
C THR A 17 0.64 -3.90 -4.49
N SER A 18 0.88 -2.83 -3.72
CA SER A 18 0.60 -1.46 -4.14
C SER A 18 1.72 -0.87 -4.99
N ALA A 19 2.96 -1.30 -4.76
CA ALA A 19 4.15 -0.79 -5.45
C ALA A 19 4.86 -1.84 -6.33
N ASN A 20 4.37 -3.09 -6.35
CA ASN A 20 4.98 -4.26 -7.00
C ASN A 20 6.48 -4.42 -6.66
N GLU A 21 6.82 -4.25 -5.38
CA GLU A 21 8.20 -4.33 -4.90
C GLU A 21 8.39 -5.53 -3.98
N TYR A 22 9.53 -6.22 -4.12
CA TYR A 22 9.91 -7.37 -3.29
C TYR A 22 11.00 -6.99 -2.28
N PHE A 23 10.77 -7.29 -1.00
CA PHE A 23 11.72 -7.05 0.09
C PHE A 23 12.16 -8.37 0.72
N LYS A 24 13.48 -8.61 0.78
CA LYS A 24 14.08 -9.77 1.45
C LYS A 24 14.41 -9.40 2.90
N VAL A 25 13.66 -9.94 3.85
CA VAL A 25 13.83 -9.63 5.29
C VAL A 25 13.80 -10.92 6.11
N GLY A 26 14.66 -11.02 7.11
CA GLY A 26 14.63 -12.14 8.05
C GLY A 26 13.41 -12.04 8.98
N SER A 27 12.65 -13.13 9.09
CA SER A 27 11.44 -13.18 9.89
C SER A 27 11.22 -14.58 10.49
N THR A 28 10.44 -14.64 11.57
CA THR A 28 9.99 -15.87 12.22
C THR A 28 8.55 -16.23 11.83
N ILE A 29 7.95 -15.50 10.89
CA ILE A 29 6.57 -15.67 10.49
C ILE A 29 6.34 -17.04 9.82
N LYS A 30 5.25 -17.70 10.20
CA LYS A 30 4.75 -18.88 9.49
C LYS A 30 4.05 -18.41 8.24
N THR A 31 4.48 -18.95 7.10
CA THR A 31 3.96 -18.61 5.77
C THR A 31 3.72 -19.91 5.03
N ASP A 32 2.57 -19.98 4.37
CA ASP A 32 2.12 -21.16 3.60
C ASP A 32 2.42 -21.02 2.10
N ARG A 33 2.81 -19.82 1.66
CA ARG A 33 3.11 -19.52 0.26
C ARG A 33 4.61 -19.43 0.06
N GLU A 34 5.08 -19.84 -1.09
CA GLU A 34 6.49 -19.79 -1.51
C GLU A 34 6.59 -19.09 -2.86
N ILE A 35 7.71 -18.39 -3.09
CA ILE A 35 8.04 -17.75 -4.36
C ILE A 35 9.49 -18.07 -4.71
N GLU A 36 9.75 -18.34 -5.98
CA GLU A 36 11.11 -18.42 -6.50
C GLU A 36 11.57 -17.01 -6.86
N LEU A 37 12.61 -16.51 -6.18
CA LEU A 37 13.21 -15.22 -6.46
C LEU A 37 14.73 -15.40 -6.51
N ASP A 38 15.35 -14.89 -7.58
CA ASP A 38 16.79 -15.00 -7.81
C ASP A 38 17.34 -16.44 -7.82
N GLY A 39 16.51 -17.43 -8.20
CA GLY A 39 16.88 -18.85 -8.27
C GLY A 39 16.81 -19.62 -6.94
N GLU A 40 16.32 -18.99 -5.87
CA GLU A 40 16.08 -19.62 -4.57
C GLU A 40 14.59 -19.51 -4.18
N THR A 41 14.05 -20.60 -3.63
CA THR A 41 12.67 -20.64 -3.14
C THR A 41 12.60 -20.05 -1.73
N TYR A 42 11.87 -18.95 -1.58
CA TYR A 42 11.67 -18.30 -0.30
C TYR A 42 10.20 -18.34 0.13
N PRO A 43 9.92 -18.40 1.43
CA PRO A 43 8.59 -18.16 1.95
C PRO A 43 8.12 -16.75 1.57
N TYR A 44 6.87 -16.63 1.16
CA TYR A 44 6.29 -15.45 0.53
C TYR A 44 5.10 -14.91 1.32
N ILE A 45 5.02 -13.59 1.43
CA ILE A 45 3.85 -12.91 2.00
C ILE A 45 3.55 -11.62 1.25
N THR A 46 2.27 -11.39 0.99
CA THR A 46 1.77 -10.12 0.42
C THR A 46 1.49 -9.13 1.53
N ILE A 47 1.98 -7.91 1.38
CA ILE A 47 1.69 -6.78 2.26
C ILE A 47 1.02 -5.67 1.46
N GLU A 48 0.10 -4.94 2.09
CA GLU A 48 -0.65 -3.86 1.43
C GLU A 48 0.13 -2.53 1.43
N VAL A 49 0.99 -2.34 2.44
CA VAL A 49 1.74 -1.10 2.67
C VAL A 49 3.19 -1.43 3.01
N SER A 50 4.12 -0.80 2.30
CA SER A 50 5.55 -0.82 2.57
C SER A 50 6.10 0.60 2.64
N SER A 51 7.40 0.74 2.93
CA SER A 51 8.11 2.02 2.85
C SER A 51 7.98 2.69 1.49
N LYS A 52 7.71 1.93 0.41
CA LYS A 52 7.58 2.46 -0.95
C LYS A 52 6.15 2.87 -1.32
N SER A 53 5.15 2.46 -0.57
CA SER A 53 3.74 2.81 -0.84
C SER A 53 3.13 3.73 0.21
N HIS A 54 3.73 3.84 1.40
CA HIS A 54 3.17 4.72 2.43
C HIS A 54 3.41 6.21 2.08
N PRO A 55 2.37 7.08 2.12
CA PRO A 55 2.50 8.50 1.78
C PRO A 55 3.52 9.26 2.63
N PHE A 56 3.75 8.82 3.87
CA PHE A 56 4.77 9.40 4.74
C PHE A 56 6.19 9.23 4.18
N TYR A 57 6.54 8.05 3.66
CA TYR A 57 7.87 7.76 3.15
C TYR A 57 8.06 8.23 1.70
N THR A 58 7.00 8.23 0.90
CA THR A 58 7.06 8.64 -0.52
C THR A 58 6.87 10.14 -0.72
N GLY A 59 6.42 10.89 0.30
CA GLY A 59 6.17 12.33 0.24
C GLY A 59 5.00 12.74 -0.68
N LYS A 60 4.39 11.79 -1.40
CA LYS A 60 3.25 12.02 -2.29
C LYS A 60 1.97 11.76 -1.51
N GLN A 61 1.41 12.80 -0.90
CA GLN A 61 0.03 12.74 -0.43
C GLN A 61 -0.88 12.42 -1.61
N LYS A 62 -1.82 11.48 -1.43
CA LYS A 62 -2.96 11.34 -2.34
C LYS A 62 -3.58 12.73 -2.44
N THR A 63 -3.48 13.34 -3.63
CA THR A 63 -4.14 14.60 -3.91
C THR A 63 -5.62 14.37 -3.73
N PHE A 64 -6.15 14.75 -2.56
CA PHE A 64 -7.59 14.87 -2.39
C PHE A 64 -8.00 15.95 -3.38
N SER A 65 -8.70 15.57 -4.44
CA SER A 65 -9.16 16.51 -5.45
C SER A 65 -9.90 17.64 -4.74
N THR A 66 -9.25 18.80 -4.69
CA THR A 66 -9.82 20.08 -4.32
C THR A 66 -10.75 20.51 -5.44
N ASP A 67 -11.81 19.73 -5.67
CA ASP A 67 -13.03 20.27 -6.24
C ASP A 67 -13.49 21.32 -5.23
N GLY A 68 -13.00 22.54 -5.43
CA GLY A 68 -13.11 23.62 -4.47
C GLY A 68 -14.58 23.87 -4.13
N SER A 69 -14.80 24.54 -3.00
CA SER A 69 -16.15 24.85 -2.52
C SER A 69 -17.03 25.51 -3.61
N ALA A 70 -16.43 26.28 -4.53
CA ALA A 70 -17.11 26.87 -5.68
C ALA A 70 -17.58 25.84 -6.74
N ALA A 71 -16.81 24.80 -7.04
CA ALA A 71 -17.22 23.73 -7.95
C ALA A 71 -18.37 22.90 -7.35
N ARG A 72 -18.30 22.61 -6.05
CA ARG A 72 -19.39 21.95 -5.29
C ARG A 72 -20.65 22.80 -5.24
N PHE A 73 -20.51 24.11 -5.05
CA PHE A 73 -21.63 25.05 -5.09
C PHE A 73 -22.29 25.08 -6.47
N ARG A 74 -21.51 25.21 -7.55
CA ARG A 74 -22.06 25.16 -8.92
C ARG A 74 -22.74 23.83 -9.24
N LYS A 75 -22.18 22.70 -8.79
CA LYS A 75 -22.81 21.37 -8.97
C LYS A 75 -24.15 21.26 -8.23
N ARG A 76 -24.27 21.88 -7.05
CA ARG A 76 -25.49 21.81 -6.22
C ARG A 76 -26.55 22.85 -6.61
N PHE A 77 -26.15 24.04 -7.03
CA PHE A 77 -27.05 25.18 -7.24
C PHE A 77 -27.10 25.69 -8.68
N GLY A 78 -26.31 25.14 -9.60
CA GLY A 78 -26.27 25.56 -11.01
C GLY A 78 -27.61 25.38 -11.73
N GLY A 79 -28.34 24.29 -11.45
CA GLY A 79 -29.68 24.06 -12.00
C GLY A 79 -30.73 25.05 -11.48
N PHE A 80 -30.65 25.42 -10.20
CA PHE A 80 -31.56 26.38 -9.56
C PHE A 80 -31.36 27.81 -10.08
N LEU A 81 -30.12 28.21 -10.38
CA LEU A 81 -29.81 29.54 -10.90
C LEU A 81 -30.22 29.71 -12.37
N ASN A 82 -30.16 28.66 -13.18
CA ASN A 82 -30.61 28.70 -14.58
C ASN A 82 -32.14 28.67 -14.73
N ALA A 83 -32.86 28.04 -13.80
CA ALA A 83 -34.33 28.04 -13.79
C ALA A 83 -34.97 29.40 -13.47
N LYS A 84 -34.20 30.37 -12.94
CA LYS A 84 -34.68 31.73 -12.65
C LYS A 84 -34.40 32.74 -13.79
N ARG A 85 -33.77 32.28 -14.88
CA ARG A 85 -33.38 33.10 -16.04
C ARG A 85 -34.15 32.77 -17.33
N GLY A 86 -35.13 31.87 -17.27
CA GLY A 86 -36.19 31.71 -18.26
C GLY A 86 -37.52 32.12 -17.65
#